data_AF-A0A820B8K0-F1
#
_entry.id   AF-A0A820B8K0-F1
#
_cell.length_a   1.000
_cell.length_b   1.000
_cell.length_c   1.000
_cell.angle_alpha   90.00
_cell.angle_beta   90.00
_cell.angle_gamma   90.00
#
_symmetry.space_group_name_H-M   'P 1'
#
loop_
_entity.id
_entity.type
_entity.pdbx_description
1 polymer ?
#
loop_
_entity_poly.entity_id
_entity_poly.type
_entity_poly.pdbx_seq_one_letter_code
_entity_poly.pdbx_strand_id
1 'polypeptide(L)'
;RNYLKNFSYSSATQHDLWQYLSAATNNTIDIELIMNGWTHQAGYPIVEINRIYRKIDQNLQQQQQRVSSELIITQQPFNLFPSRSTLKTWWIPFKYFDRTSLEFSKENPIEWLNSTSTRLSITTSDSDWIIANPDYFGLYRVKYDSKNFNLILAQLQTDHTRIPNINRGALIDDTFAISRTFLINATDAYRLIGYLKNENDFVPWTAAFSAMNQQKYLLGDNEIFPEVQRYFLNLILPLYNNIGWTTINQTTDWRRALIQPKLLSAACSYGYRDCIDTARSMFRRWYLNPAQNEIPGSLRAVVYCVAIREGSHEEFQFLWKRLENKQTPSETLDLLDGLACTRDRSQIVWFLNQHLKNESIIREQDMTYSINNVAGSRDGYQIAWVWIQENWSKLFARWGMTVSGLDKVIDDVTNRFVTIRQLNDFNIFANSIIDKGTVYRQFQLSQDKINAAITWSRPYLNVTDNVDHSVFDGQVCIHINITNATDRIILHKRSIIIREPIENTGEVSIVETTFNQDRDLYTIIFDRIIPINTQINLTLNYRGQLSNEVDG
;
A
#
# COMPACT_ATOMS: atom_id res chain seq x y z
N ARG A 1 20.51 -31.04 -11.93
CA ARG A 1 20.76 -32.46 -11.53
C ARG A 1 22.24 -32.74 -11.33
N ASN A 2 23.10 -32.47 -12.31
CA ASN A 2 24.56 -32.68 -12.18
C ASN A 2 25.16 -31.87 -11.01
N TYR A 3 24.80 -30.59 -10.87
CA TYR A 3 25.13 -29.76 -9.72
C TYR A 3 24.84 -30.46 -8.37
N LEU A 4 23.59 -30.88 -8.15
CA LEU A 4 23.17 -31.54 -6.91
C LEU A 4 23.92 -32.86 -6.64
N LYS A 5 24.21 -33.65 -7.69
CA LYS A 5 24.99 -34.88 -7.54
C LYS A 5 26.43 -34.59 -7.12
N ASN A 6 27.06 -33.59 -7.73
CA ASN A 6 28.45 -33.24 -7.45
C ASN A 6 28.65 -32.69 -6.03
N PHE A 7 27.71 -31.87 -5.57
CA PHE A 7 27.77 -31.26 -4.24
C PHE A 7 26.94 -32.02 -3.20
N SER A 8 26.59 -33.28 -3.46
CA SER A 8 25.87 -34.12 -2.51
C SER A 8 26.70 -34.30 -1.25
N TYR A 9 26.09 -34.03 -0.08
CA TYR A 9 26.76 -34.10 1.23
C TYR A 9 27.96 -33.15 1.39
N SER A 10 28.05 -32.11 0.56
CA SER A 10 29.08 -31.06 0.62
C SER A 10 28.44 -29.67 0.50
N SER A 11 29.25 -28.62 0.52
CA SER A 11 28.86 -27.23 0.31
C SER A 11 29.23 -26.73 -1.09
N ALA A 12 28.53 -25.69 -1.55
CA ALA A 12 28.74 -25.05 -2.85
C ALA A 12 28.61 -23.54 -2.70
N THR A 13 29.23 -22.81 -3.64
CA THR A 13 29.14 -21.36 -3.78
C THR A 13 28.20 -20.98 -4.93
N GLN A 14 27.92 -19.69 -5.05
CA GLN A 14 27.13 -19.18 -6.17
C GLN A 14 27.80 -19.44 -7.53
N HIS A 15 29.14 -19.32 -7.59
CA HIS A 15 29.93 -19.59 -8.78
C HIS A 15 29.75 -21.03 -9.28
N ASP A 16 29.77 -22.00 -8.35
CA ASP A 16 29.58 -23.42 -8.67
C ASP A 16 28.24 -23.67 -9.38
N LEU A 17 27.16 -23.04 -8.93
CA LEU A 17 25.85 -23.18 -9.57
C LEU A 17 25.88 -22.67 -11.02
N TRP A 18 26.51 -21.54 -11.27
CA TRP A 18 26.58 -20.93 -12.60
C TRP A 18 27.38 -21.77 -13.58
N GLN A 19 28.53 -22.32 -13.17
CA GLN A 19 29.31 -23.21 -14.03
C GLN A 19 28.47 -24.41 -14.53
N TYR A 20 27.70 -25.04 -13.65
CA TYR A 20 26.85 -26.18 -14.03
C TYR A 20 25.68 -25.78 -14.92
N LEU A 21 25.12 -24.58 -14.75
CA LEU A 21 24.05 -24.08 -15.61
C LEU A 21 24.59 -23.65 -16.98
N SER A 22 25.72 -22.96 -17.05
CA SER A 22 26.41 -22.62 -18.31
C SER A 22 26.76 -23.89 -19.09
N ALA A 23 27.34 -24.90 -18.43
CA ALA A 23 27.67 -26.18 -19.06
C ALA A 23 26.42 -26.91 -19.61
N ALA A 24 25.27 -26.80 -18.95
CA ALA A 24 24.01 -27.38 -19.44
C ALA A 24 23.49 -26.71 -20.73
N THR A 25 23.96 -25.50 -21.04
CA THR A 25 23.69 -24.80 -22.32
C THR A 25 24.73 -25.11 -23.39
N ASN A 26 25.62 -26.09 -23.18
CA ASN A 26 26.84 -26.29 -23.98
C ASN A 26 27.73 -25.02 -24.02
N ASN A 27 27.73 -24.23 -22.94
CA ASN A 27 28.43 -22.94 -22.84
C ASN A 27 28.07 -21.92 -23.92
N THR A 28 26.86 -22.01 -24.49
CA THR A 28 26.35 -21.01 -25.43
C THR A 28 25.90 -19.73 -24.73
N ILE A 29 25.57 -19.81 -23.45
CA ILE A 29 25.17 -18.69 -22.60
C ILE A 29 26.06 -18.68 -21.36
N ASP A 30 26.69 -17.54 -21.10
CA ASP A 30 27.41 -17.29 -19.85
C ASP A 30 26.43 -16.88 -18.74
N ILE A 31 25.98 -17.86 -17.96
CA ILE A 31 25.02 -17.65 -16.87
C ILE A 31 25.62 -16.81 -15.76
N GLU A 32 26.93 -16.91 -15.51
CA GLU A 32 27.58 -16.14 -14.45
C GLU A 32 27.59 -14.65 -14.79
N LEU A 33 27.95 -14.30 -16.03
CA LEU A 33 27.90 -12.92 -16.51
C LEU A 33 26.50 -12.31 -16.35
N ILE A 34 25.46 -13.06 -16.71
CA ILE A 34 24.07 -12.62 -16.58
C ILE A 34 23.69 -12.43 -15.11
N MET A 35 23.92 -13.46 -14.29
CA MET A 35 23.47 -13.50 -12.90
C MET A 35 24.24 -12.56 -11.98
N ASN A 36 25.47 -12.16 -12.34
CA ASN A 36 26.25 -11.18 -11.57
C ASN A 36 25.49 -9.87 -11.36
N GLY A 37 24.82 -9.37 -12.41
CA GLY A 37 23.95 -8.19 -12.31
C GLY A 37 22.68 -8.42 -11.48
N TRP A 38 22.29 -9.66 -11.19
CA TRP A 38 21.09 -9.95 -10.40
C TRP A 38 21.38 -10.23 -8.92
N THR A 39 22.58 -10.70 -8.59
CA THR A 39 22.91 -11.14 -7.22
C THR A 39 23.86 -10.21 -6.47
N HIS A 40 24.73 -9.47 -7.17
CA HIS A 40 25.74 -8.62 -6.53
C HIS A 40 25.30 -7.15 -6.38
N GLN A 41 24.16 -6.77 -6.97
CA GLN A 41 23.60 -5.43 -6.84
C GLN A 41 22.19 -5.47 -6.25
N ALA A 42 21.93 -4.58 -5.29
CA ALA A 42 20.61 -4.43 -4.70
C ALA A 42 19.63 -3.74 -5.67
N GLY A 43 18.38 -4.21 -5.64
CA GLY A 43 17.27 -3.67 -6.42
C GLY A 43 16.96 -4.50 -7.67
N TYR A 44 16.02 -4.01 -8.47
CA TYR A 44 15.63 -4.57 -9.76
C TYR A 44 15.32 -3.43 -10.75
N PRO A 45 15.35 -3.69 -12.07
CA PRO A 45 15.11 -2.65 -13.05
C PRO A 45 13.62 -2.40 -13.32
N ILE A 46 13.32 -1.17 -13.74
CA ILE A 46 12.16 -0.86 -14.55
C ILE A 46 12.59 -0.77 -16.01
N VAL A 47 11.81 -1.38 -16.90
CA VAL A 47 11.98 -1.36 -18.34
C VAL A 47 10.93 -0.44 -18.94
N GLU A 48 11.36 0.63 -19.61
CA GLU A 48 10.47 1.55 -20.31
C GLU A 48 10.44 1.24 -21.80
N ILE A 49 9.24 1.10 -22.33
CA ILE A 49 8.97 0.78 -23.72
C ILE A 49 8.36 2.02 -24.37
N ASN A 50 9.16 2.69 -25.19
CA ASN A 50 8.75 3.82 -25.99
C ASN A 50 8.60 3.41 -27.45
N ARG A 51 7.36 3.35 -27.93
CA ARG A 51 7.08 2.94 -29.31
C ARG A 51 7.18 4.12 -30.28
N ILE A 52 7.95 3.93 -31.35
CA ILE A 52 7.94 4.80 -32.53
C ILE A 52 6.85 4.29 -33.47
N TYR A 53 5.74 5.02 -33.51
CA TYR A 53 4.62 4.73 -34.39
C TYR A 53 4.91 5.24 -35.81
N ARG A 54 4.40 4.55 -36.84
CA ARG A 54 4.60 4.97 -38.23
C ARG A 54 3.90 6.32 -38.46
N LYS A 55 4.60 7.24 -39.10
CA LYS A 55 3.98 8.48 -39.61
C LYS A 55 3.10 8.10 -40.80
N ILE A 56 1.79 8.32 -40.68
CA ILE A 56 0.89 8.32 -41.85
C ILE A 56 1.11 9.66 -42.53
N ASP A 57 1.96 9.71 -43.55
CA ASP A 57 2.03 10.88 -44.41
C ASP A 57 0.82 10.86 -45.36
N GLN A 58 -0.14 11.76 -45.16
CA GLN A 58 -1.34 11.86 -45.98
C GLN A 58 -1.01 12.23 -47.44
N ASN A 59 0.21 12.68 -47.74
CA ASN A 59 0.64 13.12 -49.07
C ASN A 59 1.52 12.12 -49.84
N LEU A 60 1.91 10.98 -49.25
CA LEU A 60 2.79 10.00 -49.89
C LEU A 60 2.08 8.66 -50.10
N GLN A 61 1.09 8.63 -51.00
CA GLN A 61 0.43 7.39 -51.40
C GLN A 61 1.30 6.45 -52.29
N GLN A 62 2.53 6.81 -52.67
CA GLN A 62 3.26 6.05 -53.71
C GLN A 62 4.77 5.83 -53.50
N GLN A 63 5.29 5.79 -52.27
CA GLN A 63 6.61 5.17 -52.05
C GLN A 63 6.57 4.13 -50.94
N GLN A 64 6.69 2.86 -51.34
CA GLN A 64 6.85 1.69 -50.48
C GLN A 64 8.18 1.75 -49.72
N GLN A 65 8.32 2.67 -48.76
CA GLN A 65 9.28 2.49 -47.67
C GLN A 65 8.57 1.76 -46.55
N ARG A 66 8.93 0.48 -46.36
CA ARG A 66 8.58 -0.35 -45.20
C ARG A 66 9.20 0.26 -43.95
N VAL A 67 8.60 1.32 -43.40
CA VAL A 67 8.94 1.78 -42.06
C VAL A 67 8.24 0.83 -41.10
N SER A 68 8.94 -0.20 -40.62
CA SER A 68 8.47 -0.99 -39.48
C SER A 68 8.39 -0.07 -38.25
N SER A 69 7.38 -0.25 -37.39
CA SER A 69 7.38 0.44 -36.10
C SER A 69 8.59 -0.06 -35.29
N GLU A 70 9.13 0.78 -34.41
CA GLU A 70 10.27 0.41 -33.55
C GLU A 70 9.91 0.55 -32.08
N LEU A 71 10.52 -0.27 -31.23
CA LEU A 71 10.54 -0.08 -29.79
C LEU A 71 11.89 0.47 -29.39
N ILE A 72 11.89 1.60 -28.67
CA ILE A 72 13.04 2.04 -27.87
C ILE A 72 12.81 1.51 -26.46
N ILE A 73 13.65 0.58 -26.04
CA ILE A 73 13.57 -0.09 -24.75
C ILE A 73 14.70 0.40 -23.87
N THR A 74 14.39 1.03 -22.75
CA THR A 74 15.40 1.54 -21.80
C THR A 74 15.26 0.87 -20.45
N GLN A 75 16.37 0.67 -19.74
CA GLN A 75 16.36 0.14 -18.37
C GLN A 75 16.99 1.12 -17.38
N GLN A 76 16.42 1.17 -16.18
CA GLN A 76 16.97 1.90 -15.04
C GLN A 76 16.58 1.24 -13.71
N PRO A 77 17.31 1.47 -12.61
CA PRO A 77 16.91 0.97 -11.28
C PRO A 77 15.52 1.49 -10.87
N PHE A 78 14.63 0.60 -10.45
CA PHE A 78 13.34 1.00 -9.89
C PHE A 78 13.51 1.38 -8.41
N ASN A 79 13.30 2.66 -8.09
CA ASN A 79 13.33 3.18 -6.74
C ASN A 79 12.11 4.06 -6.47
N LEU A 80 11.53 3.95 -5.27
CA LEU A 80 10.42 4.80 -4.83
C LEU A 80 10.88 6.23 -4.53
N PHE A 81 12.12 6.36 -4.05
CA PHE A 81 12.76 7.64 -3.79
C PHE A 81 14.06 7.70 -4.59
N PRO A 82 14.27 8.71 -5.45
CA PRO A 82 15.46 8.80 -6.27
C PRO A 82 16.68 9.04 -5.39
N SER A 83 17.51 8.01 -5.19
CA SER A 83 18.84 8.18 -4.63
C SER A 83 19.80 8.65 -5.73
N ARG A 84 20.93 9.26 -5.34
CA ARG A 84 22.05 9.50 -6.26
C ARG A 84 22.65 8.15 -6.67
N SER A 85 22.03 7.46 -7.63
CA SER A 85 22.47 6.14 -8.10
C SER A 85 23.47 6.27 -9.24
N THR A 86 24.54 5.50 -9.13
CA THR A 86 25.40 5.10 -10.23
C THR A 86 24.57 4.35 -11.29
N LEU A 87 24.95 4.46 -12.56
CA LEU A 87 24.34 3.69 -13.65
C LEU A 87 24.49 2.19 -13.34
N LYS A 88 23.38 1.50 -13.04
CA LYS A 88 23.34 0.03 -12.91
C LYS A 88 22.60 -0.53 -14.11
N THR A 89 23.14 -1.62 -14.66
CA THR A 89 22.51 -2.36 -15.76
C THR A 89 22.37 -3.82 -15.36
N TRP A 90 21.34 -4.47 -15.90
CA TRP A 90 21.07 -5.88 -15.76
C TRP A 90 21.08 -6.51 -17.15
N TRP A 91 21.43 -7.79 -17.22
CA TRP A 91 21.13 -8.64 -18.38
C TRP A 91 19.68 -9.11 -18.25
N ILE A 92 18.77 -8.41 -18.93
CA ILE A 92 17.32 -8.65 -18.81
C ILE A 92 16.85 -9.55 -19.96
N PRO A 93 16.20 -10.70 -19.67
CA PRO A 93 15.55 -11.49 -20.70
C PRO A 93 14.23 -10.80 -21.09
N PHE A 94 14.20 -10.18 -22.27
CA PHE A 94 13.07 -9.44 -22.77
C PHE A 94 12.27 -10.27 -23.78
N LYS A 95 10.96 -10.26 -23.59
CA LYS A 95 9.96 -10.78 -24.54
C LYS A 95 8.75 -9.87 -24.53
N TYR A 96 8.03 -9.84 -25.65
CA TYR A 96 6.76 -9.15 -25.77
C TYR A 96 5.78 -9.97 -26.60
N PHE A 97 4.51 -9.62 -26.49
CA PHE A 97 3.41 -10.11 -27.30
C PHE A 97 2.45 -8.97 -27.61
N ASP A 98 1.64 -9.17 -28.63
CA ASP A 98 0.63 -8.23 -29.11
C ASP A 98 -0.70 -8.96 -29.36
N ARG A 99 -1.68 -8.23 -29.89
CA ARG A 99 -3.01 -8.76 -30.21
C ARG A 99 -2.99 -9.98 -31.14
N THR A 100 -1.98 -10.11 -32.00
CA THR A 100 -1.90 -11.18 -33.00
C THR A 100 -1.12 -12.40 -32.51
N SER A 101 -0.35 -12.26 -31.43
CA SER A 101 0.64 -13.23 -30.96
C SER A 101 0.30 -13.82 -29.58
N LEU A 102 -1.00 -13.97 -29.27
CA LEU A 102 -1.49 -14.41 -27.94
C LEU A 102 -1.05 -15.83 -27.53
N GLU A 103 -0.87 -16.74 -28.50
CA GLU A 103 -0.36 -18.12 -28.26
C GLU A 103 1.17 -18.24 -28.44
N PHE A 104 1.84 -17.16 -28.89
CA PHE A 104 3.22 -17.14 -29.37
C PHE A 104 4.29 -16.80 -28.31
N SER A 105 3.92 -16.62 -27.03
CA SER A 105 4.91 -16.30 -25.97
C SER A 105 6.02 -17.35 -25.84
N LYS A 106 5.73 -18.60 -26.25
CA LYS A 106 6.70 -19.71 -26.28
C LYS A 106 7.66 -19.68 -27.46
N GLU A 107 7.25 -19.11 -28.60
CA GLU A 107 8.03 -19.18 -29.85
C GLU A 107 8.89 -17.94 -30.11
N ASN A 108 8.53 -16.78 -29.57
CA ASN A 108 9.37 -15.59 -29.70
C ASN A 108 10.72 -15.78 -28.97
N PRO A 109 11.86 -15.53 -29.65
CA PRO A 109 13.17 -15.63 -29.02
C PRO A 109 13.31 -14.62 -27.87
N ILE A 110 14.16 -14.95 -26.90
CA ILE A 110 14.52 -14.01 -25.83
C ILE A 110 15.49 -12.99 -26.43
N GLU A 111 15.16 -11.71 -26.29
CA GLU A 111 16.10 -10.61 -26.54
C GLU A 111 16.80 -10.26 -25.22
N TRP A 112 18.13 -10.34 -25.19
CA TRP A 112 18.90 -10.01 -23.98
C TRP A 112 19.26 -8.52 -23.98
N LEU A 113 18.61 -7.75 -23.10
CA LEU A 113 18.94 -6.34 -22.91
C LEU A 113 20.15 -6.25 -21.99
N ASN A 114 21.30 -5.85 -22.53
CA ASN A 114 22.57 -5.71 -21.79
C ASN A 114 23.08 -4.26 -21.73
N SER A 115 22.34 -3.33 -22.33
CA SER A 115 22.66 -1.91 -22.40
C SER A 115 21.54 -1.09 -21.77
N THR A 116 21.80 0.19 -21.51
CA THR A 116 20.78 1.12 -20.98
C THR A 116 19.66 1.40 -21.97
N SER A 117 19.90 1.21 -23.28
CA SER A 117 18.94 1.46 -24.34
C SER A 117 19.15 0.51 -25.52
N THR A 118 18.08 -0.15 -25.96
CA THR A 118 18.06 -1.07 -27.12
C THR A 118 16.93 -0.68 -28.07
N ARG A 119 17.15 -0.87 -29.38
CA ARG A 119 16.11 -0.68 -30.41
C ARG A 119 15.70 -2.03 -30.97
N LEU A 120 14.40 -2.26 -31.08
CA LEU A 120 13.84 -3.49 -31.66
C LEU A 120 12.82 -3.14 -32.75
N SER A 121 12.99 -3.69 -33.94
CA SER A 121 12.01 -3.58 -35.02
C SER A 121 10.81 -4.49 -34.75
N ILE A 122 9.60 -3.96 -34.94
CA ILE A 122 8.35 -4.70 -34.72
C ILE A 122 7.44 -4.58 -35.93
N THR A 123 6.59 -5.59 -36.13
CA THR A 123 5.60 -5.63 -37.21
C THR A 123 4.19 -5.29 -36.75
N THR A 124 3.99 -5.13 -35.43
CA THR A 124 2.70 -4.83 -34.80
C THR A 124 2.07 -3.55 -35.37
N SER A 125 0.75 -3.56 -35.56
CA SER A 125 0.01 -2.38 -36.04
C SER A 125 0.01 -1.24 -35.03
N ASP A 126 0.02 0.02 -35.49
CA ASP A 126 0.03 1.20 -34.61
C ASP A 126 -1.31 1.42 -33.88
N SER A 127 -2.33 0.65 -34.26
CA SER A 127 -3.64 0.54 -33.60
C SER A 127 -3.70 -0.60 -32.57
N ASP A 128 -2.69 -1.47 -32.53
CA ASP A 128 -2.64 -2.61 -31.61
C ASP A 128 -1.66 -2.34 -30.47
N TRP A 129 -1.98 -2.87 -29.30
CA TRP A 129 -1.14 -2.79 -28.11
C TRP A 129 0.00 -3.83 -28.17
N ILE A 130 1.07 -3.54 -27.44
CA ILE A 130 2.15 -4.47 -27.10
C ILE A 130 2.25 -4.58 -25.58
N ILE A 131 2.44 -5.78 -25.07
CA ILE A 131 2.72 -6.05 -23.65
C ILE A 131 4.03 -6.83 -23.57
N ALA A 132 4.95 -6.36 -22.73
CA ALA A 132 6.18 -7.07 -22.45
C ALA A 132 6.07 -7.92 -21.18
N ASN A 133 7.08 -8.77 -20.97
CA ASN A 133 7.16 -9.71 -19.86
C ASN A 133 5.94 -10.66 -19.81
N PRO A 134 5.66 -11.44 -20.88
CA PRO A 134 4.59 -12.45 -20.89
C PRO A 134 4.71 -13.39 -19.69
N ASP A 135 3.59 -13.69 -19.04
CA ASP A 135 3.53 -14.52 -17.83
C ASP A 135 4.37 -14.00 -16.65
N TYR A 136 4.81 -12.73 -16.71
CA TYR A 136 5.65 -12.09 -15.69
C TYR A 136 6.91 -12.92 -15.36
N PHE A 137 7.51 -13.52 -16.39
CA PHE A 137 8.60 -14.48 -16.26
C PHE A 137 9.94 -13.86 -15.82
N GLY A 138 10.16 -12.58 -16.12
CA GLY A 138 11.35 -11.83 -15.75
C GLY A 138 11.14 -10.96 -14.52
N LEU A 139 12.19 -10.76 -13.73
CA LEU A 139 12.18 -9.92 -12.52
C LEU A 139 12.39 -8.44 -12.87
N TYR A 140 11.41 -7.81 -13.53
CA TYR A 140 11.43 -6.39 -13.84
C TYR A 140 10.02 -5.85 -14.03
N ARG A 141 9.86 -4.55 -13.77
CA ARG A 141 8.60 -3.83 -14.02
C ARG A 141 8.60 -3.24 -15.41
N VAL A 142 7.42 -3.08 -16.01
CA VAL A 142 7.28 -2.52 -17.35
C VAL A 142 6.49 -1.21 -17.33
N LYS A 143 7.05 -0.17 -17.93
CA LYS A 143 6.38 1.10 -18.24
C LYS A 143 6.20 1.23 -19.74
N TYR A 144 5.02 1.68 -20.16
CA TYR A 144 4.69 1.90 -21.57
C TYR A 144 4.54 3.39 -21.88
N ASP A 145 4.75 3.78 -23.14
CA ASP A 145 4.34 5.10 -23.61
C ASP A 145 2.82 5.30 -23.52
N SER A 146 2.39 6.57 -23.44
CA SER A 146 0.99 6.92 -23.22
C SER A 146 0.04 6.37 -24.30
N LYS A 147 0.47 6.27 -25.56
CA LYS A 147 -0.38 5.75 -26.63
C LYS A 147 -0.55 4.24 -26.47
N ASN A 148 0.52 3.48 -26.24
CA ASN A 148 0.44 2.04 -26.05
C ASN A 148 -0.37 1.71 -24.78
N PHE A 149 -0.17 2.46 -23.71
CA PHE A 149 -0.95 2.31 -22.47
C PHE A 149 -2.45 2.52 -22.73
N ASN A 150 -2.85 3.56 -23.47
CA ASN A 150 -4.25 3.76 -23.84
C ASN A 150 -4.83 2.62 -24.72
N LEU A 151 -4.02 2.01 -25.58
CA LEU A 151 -4.44 0.82 -26.35
C LEU A 151 -4.67 -0.39 -25.44
N ILE A 152 -3.82 -0.58 -24.42
CA ILE A 152 -4.02 -1.61 -23.38
C ILE A 152 -5.31 -1.34 -22.59
N LEU A 153 -5.55 -0.08 -22.16
CA LEU A 153 -6.78 0.31 -21.47
C LEU A 153 -8.03 -0.02 -22.30
N ALA A 154 -8.01 0.32 -23.59
CA ALA A 154 -9.11 0.03 -24.50
C ALA A 154 -9.35 -1.48 -24.65
N GLN A 155 -8.29 -2.29 -24.75
CA GLN A 155 -8.42 -3.75 -24.78
C GLN A 155 -9.02 -4.29 -23.49
N LEU A 156 -8.56 -3.86 -22.32
CA LEU A 156 -9.08 -4.30 -21.03
C LEU A 156 -10.57 -3.96 -20.85
N GLN A 157 -10.99 -2.79 -21.32
CA GLN A 157 -12.39 -2.37 -21.24
C GLN A 157 -13.30 -3.14 -22.19
N THR A 158 -12.82 -3.46 -23.40
CA THR A 158 -13.61 -4.12 -24.45
C THR A 158 -13.66 -5.64 -24.28
N ASP A 159 -12.50 -6.26 -24.07
CA ASP A 159 -12.35 -7.70 -23.84
C ASP A 159 -11.03 -7.95 -23.10
N HIS A 160 -11.08 -7.91 -21.76
CA HIS A 160 -9.91 -8.15 -20.92
C HIS A 160 -9.34 -9.57 -21.10
N THR A 161 -10.15 -10.55 -21.51
CA THR A 161 -9.71 -11.95 -21.60
C THR A 161 -8.68 -12.20 -22.70
N ARG A 162 -8.54 -11.26 -23.66
CA ARG A 162 -7.44 -11.29 -24.65
C ARG A 162 -6.06 -11.15 -24.04
N ILE A 163 -5.94 -10.51 -22.89
CA ILE A 163 -4.66 -10.41 -22.17
C ILE A 163 -4.66 -11.51 -21.10
N PRO A 164 -3.64 -12.39 -21.03
CA PRO A 164 -3.57 -13.44 -20.02
C PRO A 164 -3.69 -12.90 -18.60
N ASN A 165 -4.33 -13.67 -17.71
CA ASN A 165 -4.66 -13.21 -16.35
C ASN A 165 -3.42 -12.85 -15.50
N ILE A 166 -2.28 -13.53 -15.70
CA ILE A 166 -1.00 -13.18 -15.07
C ILE A 166 -0.54 -11.80 -15.53
N ASN A 167 -0.57 -11.53 -16.84
CA ASN A 167 -0.20 -10.22 -17.39
C ASN A 167 -1.17 -9.12 -16.95
N ARG A 168 -2.47 -9.40 -16.81
CA ARG A 168 -3.43 -8.43 -16.24
C ARG A 168 -3.11 -8.10 -14.78
N GLY A 169 -2.74 -9.09 -13.96
CA GLY A 169 -2.26 -8.87 -12.60
C GLY A 169 -0.95 -8.08 -12.57
N ALA A 170 0.01 -8.42 -13.44
CA ALA A 170 1.27 -7.71 -13.58
C ALA A 170 1.08 -6.24 -13.99
N LEU A 171 0.19 -5.95 -14.95
CA LEU A 171 -0.15 -4.59 -15.36
C LEU A 171 -0.66 -3.77 -14.17
N ILE A 172 -1.52 -4.36 -13.32
CA ILE A 172 -2.01 -3.69 -12.11
C ILE A 172 -0.86 -3.46 -11.12
N ASP A 173 -0.08 -4.50 -10.79
CA ASP A 173 1.03 -4.38 -9.84
C ASP A 173 2.08 -3.35 -10.30
N ASP A 174 2.49 -3.40 -11.57
CA ASP A 174 3.45 -2.47 -12.17
C ASP A 174 2.90 -1.05 -12.16
N THR A 175 1.70 -0.83 -12.68
CA THR A 175 1.16 0.53 -12.82
C THR A 175 0.98 1.19 -11.45
N PHE A 176 0.51 0.44 -10.42
CA PHE A 176 0.40 0.98 -9.07
C PHE A 176 1.75 1.16 -8.37
N ALA A 177 2.75 0.31 -8.64
CA ALA A 177 4.10 0.52 -8.13
C ALA A 177 4.74 1.77 -8.75
N ILE A 178 4.60 1.93 -10.07
CA ILE A 178 5.18 3.04 -10.83
C ILE A 178 4.44 4.35 -10.51
N SER A 179 3.13 4.33 -10.25
CA SER A 179 2.36 5.52 -9.85
C SER A 179 2.77 6.12 -8.51
N ARG A 180 3.58 5.40 -7.72
CA ARG A 180 4.19 5.91 -6.48
C ARG A 180 5.46 6.72 -6.74
N THR A 181 5.92 6.74 -7.99
CA THR A 181 7.05 7.53 -8.48
C THR A 181 6.53 8.65 -9.39
N PHE A 182 7.44 9.48 -9.90
CA PHE A 182 7.10 10.51 -10.89
C PHE A 182 7.12 10.03 -12.35
N LEU A 183 7.23 8.71 -12.58
CA LEU A 183 7.36 8.16 -13.93
C LEU A 183 6.02 8.12 -14.69
N ILE A 184 4.88 8.10 -14.01
CA ILE A 184 3.54 8.18 -14.61
C ILE A 184 2.62 9.07 -13.75
N ASN A 185 1.50 9.51 -14.32
CA ASN A 185 0.47 10.19 -13.54
C ASN A 185 -0.27 9.17 -12.66
N ALA A 186 -0.47 9.48 -11.37
CA ALA A 186 -1.18 8.58 -10.46
C ALA A 186 -2.59 8.19 -10.95
N THR A 187 -3.26 9.09 -11.69
CA THR A 187 -4.58 8.82 -12.28
C THR A 187 -4.57 7.68 -13.29
N ASP A 188 -3.46 7.38 -13.95
CA ASP A 188 -3.35 6.26 -14.90
C ASP A 188 -3.55 4.90 -14.20
N ALA A 189 -3.10 4.77 -12.96
CA ALA A 189 -3.34 3.56 -12.16
C ALA A 189 -4.84 3.35 -11.88
N TYR A 190 -5.57 4.43 -11.56
CA TYR A 190 -7.02 4.37 -11.35
C TYR A 190 -7.77 4.10 -12.67
N ARG A 191 -7.35 4.72 -13.78
CA ARG A 191 -7.91 4.44 -15.12
C ARG A 191 -7.73 2.96 -15.49
N LEU A 192 -6.58 2.36 -15.16
CA LEU A 192 -6.29 0.96 -15.41
C LEU A 192 -7.28 0.04 -14.69
N ILE A 193 -7.50 0.19 -13.39
CA ILE A 193 -8.39 -0.72 -12.65
C ILE A 193 -9.88 -0.52 -12.94
N GLY A 194 -10.25 0.48 -13.75
CA GLY A 194 -11.63 0.72 -14.16
C GLY A 194 -12.30 -0.47 -14.89
N TYR A 195 -11.54 -1.38 -15.50
CA TYR A 195 -12.11 -2.59 -16.13
C TYR A 195 -12.50 -3.67 -15.13
N LEU A 196 -12.04 -3.61 -13.86
CA LEU A 196 -12.23 -4.68 -12.88
C LEU A 196 -13.69 -5.04 -12.62
N LYS A 197 -14.63 -4.12 -12.90
CA LYS A 197 -16.07 -4.41 -12.88
C LYS A 197 -16.48 -5.62 -13.73
N ASN A 198 -15.67 -5.99 -14.73
CA ASN A 198 -15.88 -7.12 -15.63
C ASN A 198 -14.97 -8.33 -15.31
N GLU A 199 -14.06 -8.21 -14.33
CA GLU A 199 -13.04 -9.21 -14.04
C GLU A 199 -13.53 -10.23 -13.00
N ASN A 200 -13.14 -11.49 -13.18
CA ASN A 200 -13.48 -12.59 -12.26
C ASN A 200 -12.26 -13.47 -11.89
N ASP A 201 -11.10 -13.27 -12.54
CA ASP A 201 -9.92 -14.08 -12.29
C ASP A 201 -9.22 -13.71 -10.97
N PHE A 202 -8.71 -14.75 -10.31
CA PHE A 202 -8.03 -14.64 -9.02
C PHE A 202 -6.78 -13.73 -9.05
N VAL A 203 -5.96 -13.83 -10.11
CA VAL A 203 -4.65 -13.15 -10.18
C VAL A 203 -4.80 -11.62 -10.30
N PRO A 204 -5.59 -11.08 -11.25
CA PRO A 204 -5.80 -9.62 -11.35
C PRO A 204 -6.43 -9.03 -10.10
N TRP A 205 -7.42 -9.71 -9.51
CA TRP A 205 -8.03 -9.24 -8.27
C TRP A 205 -7.08 -9.28 -7.07
N THR A 206 -6.20 -10.28 -6.99
CA THR A 206 -5.17 -10.32 -5.94
C THR A 206 -4.23 -9.12 -6.05
N ALA A 207 -3.80 -8.78 -7.26
CA ALA A 207 -3.01 -7.57 -7.52
C ALA A 207 -3.82 -6.29 -7.17
N ALA A 208 -5.09 -6.24 -7.56
CA ALA A 208 -5.98 -5.12 -7.27
C ALA A 208 -6.17 -4.87 -5.78
N PHE A 209 -6.48 -5.90 -4.98
CA PHE A 209 -6.63 -5.74 -3.53
C PHE A 209 -5.33 -5.31 -2.85
N SER A 210 -4.17 -5.79 -3.33
CA SER A 210 -2.86 -5.32 -2.86
C SER A 210 -2.68 -3.83 -3.14
N ALA A 211 -2.94 -3.40 -4.39
CA ALA A 211 -2.88 -2.00 -4.81
C ALA A 211 -3.84 -1.10 -4.01
N MET A 212 -5.10 -1.51 -3.86
CA MET A 212 -6.10 -0.78 -3.09
C MET A 212 -5.71 -0.63 -1.62
N ASN A 213 -5.14 -1.67 -1.01
CA ASN A 213 -4.64 -1.59 0.37
C ASN A 213 -3.43 -0.65 0.49
N GLN A 214 -2.53 -0.64 -0.49
CA GLN A 214 -1.43 0.34 -0.53
C GLN A 214 -1.96 1.78 -0.64
N GLN A 215 -2.97 2.04 -1.47
CA GLN A 215 -3.57 3.37 -1.58
C GLN A 215 -4.22 3.81 -0.25
N LYS A 216 -4.83 2.89 0.50
CA LYS A 216 -5.35 3.18 1.86
C LYS A 216 -4.24 3.64 2.83
N TYR A 217 -3.01 3.19 2.66
CA TYR A 217 -1.89 3.64 3.49
C TYR A 217 -1.37 5.00 3.03
N LEU A 218 -1.17 5.18 1.72
CA LEU A 218 -0.63 6.40 1.13
C LEU A 218 -1.56 7.60 1.23
N LEU A 219 -2.87 7.38 1.10
CA LEU A 219 -3.86 8.44 1.25
C LEU A 219 -4.08 8.80 2.72
N GLY A 220 -3.72 7.93 3.68
CA GLY A 220 -3.88 8.21 5.11
C GLY A 220 -5.29 8.71 5.46
N ASP A 221 -5.36 9.87 6.11
CA ASP A 221 -6.61 10.59 6.41
C ASP A 221 -6.87 11.77 5.45
N ASN A 222 -6.32 11.72 4.23
CA ASN A 222 -6.58 12.72 3.19
C ASN A 222 -8.08 12.83 2.88
N GLU A 223 -8.56 14.04 2.65
CA GLU A 223 -9.96 14.36 2.37
C GLU A 223 -10.54 13.65 1.13
N ILE A 224 -9.71 13.26 0.16
CA ILE A 224 -10.15 12.52 -1.03
C ILE A 224 -10.39 11.03 -0.74
N PHE A 225 -9.88 10.51 0.38
CA PHE A 225 -9.92 9.08 0.68
C PHE A 225 -11.35 8.50 0.67
N PRO A 226 -12.40 9.14 1.23
CA PRO A 226 -13.77 8.65 1.13
C PRO A 226 -14.29 8.51 -0.31
N GLU A 227 -13.90 9.41 -1.22
CA GLU A 227 -14.25 9.33 -2.65
C GLU A 227 -13.54 8.15 -3.32
N VAL A 228 -12.26 7.94 -2.99
CA VAL A 228 -11.50 6.78 -3.46
C VAL A 228 -12.09 5.46 -2.92
N GLN A 229 -12.52 5.43 -1.66
CA GLN A 229 -13.21 4.27 -1.08
C GLN A 229 -14.51 3.96 -1.83
N ARG A 230 -15.30 4.97 -2.19
CA ARG A 230 -16.53 4.80 -2.97
C ARG A 230 -16.23 4.28 -4.37
N TYR A 231 -15.17 4.78 -5.01
CA TYR A 231 -14.70 4.28 -6.30
C TYR A 231 -14.30 2.80 -6.22
N PHE A 232 -13.49 2.40 -5.24
CA PHE A 232 -13.11 1.00 -5.04
C PHE A 232 -14.31 0.11 -4.72
N LEU A 233 -15.24 0.59 -3.90
CA LEU A 233 -16.48 -0.14 -3.61
C LEU A 233 -17.26 -0.43 -4.91
N ASN A 234 -17.43 0.57 -5.76
CA ASN A 234 -18.13 0.40 -7.05
C ASN A 234 -17.45 -0.63 -7.96
N LEU A 235 -16.13 -0.75 -7.92
CA LEU A 235 -15.40 -1.77 -8.69
C LEU A 235 -15.61 -3.19 -8.16
N ILE A 236 -15.66 -3.37 -6.83
CA ILE A 236 -15.77 -4.70 -6.21
C ILE A 236 -17.19 -5.24 -6.15
N LEU A 237 -18.22 -4.39 -6.23
CA LEU A 237 -19.63 -4.80 -6.08
C LEU A 237 -20.08 -5.90 -7.07
N PRO A 238 -19.71 -5.88 -8.36
CA PRO A 238 -20.03 -6.98 -9.27
C PRO A 238 -19.46 -8.33 -8.79
N LEU A 239 -18.21 -8.36 -8.33
CA LEU A 239 -17.58 -9.55 -7.78
C LEU A 239 -18.24 -9.97 -6.45
N TYR A 240 -18.60 -9.00 -5.61
CA TYR A 240 -19.32 -9.22 -4.35
C TYR A 240 -20.65 -9.90 -4.59
N ASN A 241 -21.44 -9.44 -5.56
CA ASN A 241 -22.74 -10.03 -5.86
C ASN A 241 -22.64 -11.47 -6.39
N ASN A 242 -21.51 -11.83 -7.01
CA ASN A 242 -21.24 -13.18 -7.51
C ASN A 242 -20.72 -14.12 -6.40
N ILE A 243 -19.81 -13.64 -5.56
CA ILE A 243 -19.07 -14.47 -4.59
C ILE A 243 -19.53 -14.21 -3.15
N GLY A 244 -19.56 -12.95 -2.72
CA GLY A 244 -20.07 -12.47 -1.43
C GLY A 244 -20.02 -13.48 -0.28
N TRP A 245 -21.16 -13.70 0.36
CA TRP A 245 -21.36 -14.66 1.45
C TRP A 245 -21.80 -16.05 0.98
N THR A 246 -21.61 -16.39 -0.30
CA THR A 246 -21.99 -17.70 -0.83
C THR A 246 -21.12 -18.82 -0.25
N THR A 247 -21.68 -20.03 -0.12
CA THR A 247 -20.89 -21.20 0.29
C THR A 247 -20.06 -21.71 -0.88
N ILE A 248 -18.74 -21.75 -0.72
CA ILE A 248 -17.80 -22.16 -1.76
C ILE A 248 -17.17 -23.51 -1.38
N ASN A 249 -17.16 -24.45 -2.32
CA ASN A 249 -16.41 -25.68 -2.16
C ASN A 249 -14.91 -25.41 -2.36
N GLN A 250 -14.14 -25.48 -1.28
CA GLN A 250 -12.72 -25.14 -1.26
C GLN A 250 -11.85 -26.08 -2.10
N THR A 251 -12.29 -27.30 -2.41
CA THR A 251 -11.48 -28.25 -3.20
C THR A 251 -11.65 -28.02 -4.70
N THR A 252 -12.88 -27.79 -5.16
CA THR A 252 -13.19 -27.60 -6.58
C THR A 252 -13.04 -26.15 -7.02
N ASP A 253 -13.25 -25.18 -6.12
CA ASP A 253 -13.20 -23.75 -6.41
C ASP A 253 -12.28 -22.99 -5.43
N TRP A 254 -11.06 -23.53 -5.29
CA TRP A 254 -10.06 -22.99 -4.38
C TRP A 254 -9.69 -21.53 -4.68
N ARG A 255 -9.74 -21.10 -5.95
CA ARG A 255 -9.44 -19.72 -6.35
C ARG A 255 -10.46 -18.74 -5.78
N ARG A 256 -11.76 -19.04 -5.88
CA ARG A 256 -12.80 -18.20 -5.26
C ARG A 256 -12.77 -18.31 -3.73
N ALA A 257 -12.44 -19.48 -3.18
CA ALA A 257 -12.25 -19.62 -1.73
C ALA A 257 -11.12 -18.74 -1.18
N LEU A 258 -10.03 -18.54 -1.94
CA LEU A 258 -8.91 -17.68 -1.53
C LEU A 258 -9.22 -16.18 -1.65
N ILE A 259 -10.06 -15.76 -2.60
CA ILE A 259 -10.38 -14.34 -2.81
C ILE A 259 -11.54 -13.85 -1.93
N GLN A 260 -12.47 -14.72 -1.58
CA GLN A 260 -13.66 -14.38 -0.81
C GLN A 260 -13.36 -13.61 0.49
N PRO A 261 -12.41 -14.03 1.35
CA PRO A 261 -12.11 -13.29 2.57
C PRO A 261 -11.58 -11.88 2.29
N LYS A 262 -10.75 -11.71 1.24
CA LYS A 262 -10.22 -10.39 0.83
C LYS A 262 -11.33 -9.48 0.31
N LEU A 263 -12.23 -10.03 -0.51
CA LEU A 263 -13.39 -9.33 -1.05
C LEU A 263 -14.34 -8.86 0.06
N LEU A 264 -14.69 -9.74 1.00
CA LEU A 264 -15.56 -9.40 2.13
C LEU A 264 -14.89 -8.39 3.06
N SER A 265 -13.60 -8.56 3.37
CA SER A 265 -12.83 -7.60 4.15
C SER A 265 -12.83 -6.22 3.50
N ALA A 266 -12.56 -6.13 2.19
CA ALA A 266 -12.58 -4.89 1.42
C ALA A 266 -13.98 -4.25 1.45
N ALA A 267 -15.03 -4.97 1.07
CA ALA A 267 -16.40 -4.47 1.02
C ALA A 267 -16.88 -3.93 2.38
N CYS A 268 -16.67 -4.69 3.44
CA CYS A 268 -17.00 -4.26 4.79
C CYS A 268 -16.14 -3.05 5.22
N SER A 269 -14.86 -2.99 4.86
CA SER A 269 -13.97 -1.87 5.21
C SER A 269 -14.30 -0.57 4.45
N TYR A 270 -14.92 -0.68 3.27
CA TYR A 270 -15.41 0.45 2.47
C TYR A 270 -16.85 0.86 2.83
N GLY A 271 -17.42 0.29 3.91
CA GLY A 271 -18.72 0.71 4.43
C GLY A 271 -19.92 0.08 3.71
N TYR A 272 -19.75 -1.03 2.98
CA TYR A 272 -20.88 -1.69 2.34
C TYR A 272 -21.80 -2.33 3.38
N ARG A 273 -23.02 -1.80 3.51
CA ARG A 273 -23.96 -2.13 4.59
C ARG A 273 -24.31 -3.62 4.63
N ASP A 274 -24.65 -4.22 3.50
CA ASP A 274 -25.00 -5.65 3.43
C ASP A 274 -23.85 -6.55 3.94
N CYS A 275 -22.59 -6.20 3.64
CA CYS A 275 -21.43 -6.89 4.20
C CYS A 275 -21.36 -6.74 5.72
N ILE A 276 -21.49 -5.51 6.22
CA ILE A 276 -21.39 -5.21 7.65
C ILE A 276 -22.50 -5.91 8.43
N ASP A 277 -23.75 -5.77 7.98
CA ASP A 277 -24.93 -6.31 8.65
C ASP A 277 -24.91 -7.85 8.65
N THR A 278 -24.47 -8.47 7.56
CA THR A 278 -24.32 -9.93 7.48
C THR A 278 -23.23 -10.43 8.43
N ALA A 279 -22.06 -9.78 8.45
CA ALA A 279 -20.98 -10.15 9.37
C ALA A 279 -21.43 -10.01 10.84
N ARG A 280 -22.10 -8.89 11.19
CA ARG A 280 -22.65 -8.69 12.54
C ARG A 280 -23.71 -9.73 12.90
N SER A 281 -24.58 -10.10 11.96
CA SER A 281 -25.58 -11.15 12.16
C SER A 281 -24.95 -12.52 12.43
N MET A 282 -23.92 -12.90 11.66
CA MET A 282 -23.16 -14.13 11.87
C MET A 282 -22.48 -14.15 13.24
N PHE A 283 -21.82 -13.04 13.62
CA PHE A 283 -21.20 -12.91 14.94
C PHE A 283 -22.24 -12.99 16.06
N ARG A 284 -23.39 -12.31 15.90
CA ARG A 284 -24.47 -12.32 16.89
C ARG A 284 -25.05 -13.72 17.11
N ARG A 285 -25.19 -14.53 16.06
CA ARG A 285 -25.60 -15.95 16.21
C ARG A 285 -24.60 -16.73 17.06
N TRP A 286 -23.31 -16.54 16.83
CA TRP A 286 -22.27 -17.17 17.65
C TRP A 286 -22.22 -16.62 19.08
N TYR A 287 -22.45 -15.32 19.27
CA TYR A 287 -22.54 -14.69 20.58
C TYR A 287 -23.70 -15.28 21.41
N LEU A 288 -24.86 -15.51 20.78
CA LEU A 288 -26.05 -16.10 21.43
C LEU A 288 -25.92 -17.61 21.68
N ASN A 289 -25.13 -18.32 20.88
CA ASN A 289 -24.82 -19.74 21.09
C ASN A 289 -23.30 -19.98 21.16
N PRO A 290 -22.66 -19.69 22.31
CA PRO A 290 -21.22 -19.77 22.43
C PRO A 290 -20.62 -21.17 22.21
N ALA A 291 -21.40 -22.24 22.38
CA ALA A 291 -20.90 -23.60 22.23
C ALA A 291 -20.62 -23.97 20.76
N GLN A 292 -21.27 -23.30 19.81
CA GLN A 292 -21.23 -23.67 18.39
C GLN A 292 -20.90 -22.46 17.53
N ASN A 293 -19.65 -22.40 17.06
CA ASN A 293 -19.22 -21.38 16.11
C ASN A 293 -19.52 -21.80 14.67
N GLU A 294 -20.65 -21.33 14.14
CA GLU A 294 -21.08 -21.61 12.77
C GLU A 294 -20.34 -20.78 11.70
N ILE A 295 -19.47 -19.84 12.10
CA ILE A 295 -18.74 -19.02 11.16
C ILE A 295 -17.68 -19.88 10.46
N PRO A 296 -17.69 -19.96 9.10
CA PRO A 296 -16.70 -20.72 8.35
C PRO A 296 -15.29 -20.24 8.71
N GLY A 297 -14.36 -21.17 8.92
CA GLY A 297 -13.00 -20.86 9.37
C GLY A 297 -12.31 -19.77 8.53
N SER A 298 -12.46 -19.84 7.20
CA SER A 298 -11.89 -18.86 6.26
C SER A 298 -12.48 -17.44 6.38
N LEU A 299 -13.63 -17.28 7.03
CA LEU A 299 -14.35 -16.01 7.16
C LEU A 299 -14.28 -15.43 8.58
N ARG A 300 -13.72 -16.15 9.55
CA ARG A 300 -13.68 -15.75 10.97
C ARG A 300 -12.97 -14.42 11.18
N ALA A 301 -11.77 -14.26 10.62
CA ALA A 301 -11.03 -12.99 10.69
C ALA A 301 -11.88 -11.79 10.25
N VAL A 302 -12.59 -11.90 9.11
CA VAL A 302 -13.46 -10.84 8.59
C VAL A 302 -14.63 -10.58 9.53
N VAL A 303 -15.34 -11.64 9.94
CA VAL A 303 -16.53 -11.52 10.80
C VAL A 303 -16.18 -10.95 12.17
N TYR A 304 -15.10 -11.43 12.79
CA TYR A 304 -14.63 -10.94 14.08
C TYR A 304 -14.20 -9.48 14.00
N CYS A 305 -13.36 -9.13 13.00
CA CYS A 305 -12.91 -7.75 12.81
C CYS A 305 -14.09 -6.79 12.63
N VAL A 306 -15.09 -7.14 11.81
CA VAL A 306 -16.27 -6.28 11.61
C VAL A 306 -17.10 -6.18 12.88
N ALA A 307 -17.32 -7.28 13.58
CA ALA A 307 -18.11 -7.29 14.81
C ALA A 307 -17.48 -6.43 15.91
N ILE A 308 -16.15 -6.47 16.07
CA ILE A 308 -15.45 -5.63 17.04
C ILE A 308 -15.39 -4.17 16.59
N ARG A 309 -15.12 -3.91 15.30
CA ARG A 309 -15.01 -2.54 14.76
C ARG A 309 -16.30 -1.74 14.85
N GLU A 310 -17.44 -2.41 14.64
CA GLU A 310 -18.77 -1.80 14.65
C GLU A 310 -19.57 -2.13 15.93
N GLY A 311 -18.94 -2.84 16.87
CA GLY A 311 -19.56 -3.34 18.09
C GLY A 311 -19.27 -2.47 19.31
N SER A 312 -19.66 -3.00 20.46
CA SER A 312 -19.54 -2.38 21.77
C SER A 312 -18.50 -3.08 22.64
N HIS A 313 -18.41 -2.69 23.92
CA HIS A 313 -17.48 -3.30 24.85
C HIS A 313 -17.78 -4.79 25.08
N GLU A 314 -19.04 -5.17 24.95
CA GLU A 314 -19.57 -6.51 25.14
C GLU A 314 -19.03 -7.49 24.09
N GLU A 315 -19.03 -7.13 22.80
CA GLU A 315 -18.46 -7.98 21.74
C GLU A 315 -16.94 -8.14 21.92
N PHE A 316 -16.24 -7.05 22.27
CA PHE A 316 -14.81 -7.08 22.54
C PHE A 316 -14.48 -8.01 23.71
N GLN A 317 -15.19 -7.88 24.84
CA GLN A 317 -14.99 -8.72 26.01
C GLN A 317 -15.33 -10.19 25.72
N PHE A 318 -16.36 -10.45 24.91
CA PHE A 318 -16.69 -11.81 24.49
C PHE A 318 -15.53 -12.44 23.72
N LEU A 319 -14.96 -11.71 22.73
CA LEU A 319 -13.85 -12.22 21.93
C LEU A 319 -12.58 -12.43 22.78
N TRP A 320 -12.33 -11.54 23.74
CA TRP A 320 -11.23 -11.70 24.70
C TRP A 320 -11.41 -12.95 25.57
N LYS A 321 -12.60 -13.17 26.14
CA LYS A 321 -12.91 -14.40 26.92
C LYS A 321 -12.76 -15.67 26.08
N ARG A 322 -12.94 -15.60 24.75
CA ARG A 322 -12.64 -16.74 23.88
C ARG A 322 -11.17 -17.02 23.76
N LEU A 323 -10.35 -15.98 23.69
CA LEU A 323 -8.90 -16.11 23.64
C LEU A 323 -8.32 -16.77 24.90
N GLU A 324 -8.96 -16.58 26.06
CA GLU A 324 -8.60 -17.21 27.34
C GLU A 324 -8.83 -18.73 27.39
N ASN A 325 -9.69 -19.27 26.50
CA ASN A 325 -9.98 -20.70 26.45
C ASN A 325 -8.88 -21.47 25.69
N LYS A 326 -9.11 -22.77 25.48
CA LYS A 326 -8.26 -23.59 24.61
C LYS A 326 -8.88 -23.66 23.20
N GLN A 327 -8.15 -23.14 22.22
CA GLN A 327 -8.55 -23.08 20.81
C GLN A 327 -7.43 -23.60 19.91
N THR A 328 -7.76 -23.75 18.62
CA THR A 328 -6.75 -24.05 17.61
C THR A 328 -5.84 -22.84 17.38
N PRO A 329 -4.57 -23.04 16.98
CA PRO A 329 -3.66 -21.93 16.67
C PRO A 329 -4.19 -20.98 15.59
N SER A 330 -4.91 -21.50 14.59
CA SER A 330 -5.52 -20.67 13.53
C SER A 330 -6.59 -19.74 14.11
N GLU A 331 -7.46 -20.26 14.97
CA GLU A 331 -8.51 -19.46 15.60
C GLU A 331 -7.94 -18.43 16.57
N THR A 332 -6.82 -18.72 17.25
CA THR A 332 -6.09 -17.70 18.04
C THR A 332 -5.73 -16.49 17.19
N LEU A 333 -5.19 -16.68 15.99
CA LEU A 333 -4.84 -15.58 15.10
C LEU A 333 -6.08 -14.80 14.63
N ASP A 334 -7.16 -15.50 14.27
CA ASP A 334 -8.43 -14.85 13.91
C ASP A 334 -8.98 -13.97 15.06
N LEU A 335 -8.93 -14.48 16.30
CA LEU A 335 -9.36 -13.75 17.50
C LEU A 335 -8.51 -12.50 17.73
N LEU A 336 -7.19 -12.61 17.61
CA LEU A 336 -6.26 -11.49 17.76
C LEU A 336 -6.46 -10.43 16.68
N ASP A 337 -6.67 -10.84 15.42
CA ASP A 337 -7.01 -9.94 14.32
C ASP A 337 -8.34 -9.21 14.59
N GLY A 338 -9.35 -9.94 15.06
CA GLY A 338 -10.64 -9.36 15.45
C GLY A 338 -10.52 -8.31 16.55
N LEU A 339 -9.80 -8.63 17.64
CA LEU A 339 -9.57 -7.71 18.76
C LEU A 339 -8.83 -6.44 18.34
N ALA A 340 -7.87 -6.56 17.40
CA ALA A 340 -7.11 -5.44 16.87
C ALA A 340 -7.93 -4.46 16.02
N CYS A 341 -9.15 -4.84 15.59
CA CYS A 341 -10.03 -4.00 14.78
C CYS A 341 -10.90 -3.02 15.58
N THR A 342 -10.80 -2.99 16.91
CA THR A 342 -11.56 -2.03 17.73
C THR A 342 -11.22 -0.58 17.37
N ARG A 343 -12.23 0.29 17.40
CA ARG A 343 -12.07 1.75 17.26
C ARG A 343 -11.98 2.46 18.62
N ASP A 344 -12.26 1.76 19.71
CA ASP A 344 -12.23 2.33 21.04
C ASP A 344 -10.78 2.49 21.52
N ARG A 345 -10.35 3.75 21.68
CA ARG A 345 -8.97 4.09 22.06
C ARG A 345 -8.55 3.45 23.38
N SER A 346 -9.47 3.35 24.35
CA SER A 346 -9.18 2.76 25.66
C SER A 346 -8.97 1.24 25.54
N GLN A 347 -9.76 0.57 24.71
CA GLN A 347 -9.58 -0.86 24.41
C GLN A 347 -8.29 -1.13 23.66
N ILE A 348 -7.90 -0.27 22.70
CA ILE A 348 -6.62 -0.40 21.98
C ILE A 348 -5.45 -0.35 22.97
N VAL A 349 -5.40 0.67 23.82
CA VAL A 349 -4.34 0.81 24.84
C VAL A 349 -4.35 -0.38 25.80
N TRP A 350 -5.53 -0.77 26.29
CA TRP A 350 -5.68 -1.91 27.17
C TRP A 350 -5.16 -3.20 26.52
N PHE A 351 -5.50 -3.45 25.26
CA PHE A 351 -5.10 -4.63 24.49
C PHE A 351 -3.59 -4.67 24.26
N LEU A 352 -2.99 -3.55 23.86
CA LEU A 352 -1.54 -3.43 23.72
C LEU A 352 -0.83 -3.72 25.06
N ASN A 353 -1.32 -3.18 26.17
CA ASN A 353 -0.74 -3.44 27.50
C ASN A 353 -0.80 -4.90 27.94
N GLN A 354 -1.69 -5.74 27.38
CA GLN A 354 -1.69 -7.17 27.68
C GLN A 354 -0.39 -7.86 27.24
N HIS A 355 0.27 -7.34 26.20
CA HIS A 355 1.53 -7.88 25.69
C HIS A 355 2.72 -7.62 26.63
N LEU A 356 2.60 -6.66 27.56
CA LEU A 356 3.65 -6.34 28.52
C LEU A 356 3.57 -7.16 29.81
N LYS A 357 2.51 -7.95 30.00
CA LYS A 357 2.34 -8.79 31.18
C LYS A 357 3.35 -9.95 31.17
N ASN A 358 3.81 -10.35 32.36
CA ASN A 358 4.69 -11.50 32.53
C ASN A 358 3.95 -12.82 32.24
N GLU A 359 2.71 -12.93 32.72
CA GLU A 359 1.80 -14.04 32.42
C GLU A 359 0.77 -13.56 31.39
N SER A 360 1.17 -13.53 30.13
CA SER A 360 0.31 -13.14 29.01
C SER A 360 -0.54 -14.33 28.54
N ILE A 361 -1.82 -14.09 28.28
CA ILE A 361 -2.72 -15.02 27.57
C ILE A 361 -2.26 -15.21 26.12
N ILE A 362 -1.66 -14.17 25.52
CA ILE A 362 -1.13 -14.18 24.16
C ILE A 362 0.25 -14.84 24.18
N ARG A 363 0.43 -15.90 23.38
CA ARG A 363 1.71 -16.60 23.22
C ARG A 363 2.75 -15.67 22.61
N GLU A 364 4.01 -15.80 23.02
CA GLU A 364 5.09 -14.92 22.59
C GLU A 364 5.25 -14.81 21.06
N GLN A 365 5.12 -15.93 20.35
CA GLN A 365 5.17 -15.99 18.88
C GLN A 365 3.99 -15.28 18.18
N ASP A 366 2.86 -15.07 18.87
CA ASP A 366 1.66 -14.43 18.32
C ASP A 366 1.57 -12.94 18.71
N MET A 367 2.38 -12.50 19.68
CA MET A 367 2.34 -11.12 20.18
C MET A 367 2.67 -10.10 19.08
N THR A 368 3.69 -10.38 18.26
CA THR A 368 4.07 -9.47 17.17
C THR A 368 2.97 -9.39 16.13
N TYR A 369 2.33 -10.51 15.77
CA TYR A 369 1.17 -10.53 14.88
C TYR A 369 0.02 -9.64 15.39
N SER A 370 -0.32 -9.76 16.67
CA SER A 370 -1.36 -8.96 17.32
C SER A 370 -1.03 -7.45 17.33
N ILE A 371 0.20 -7.09 17.72
CA ILE A 371 0.68 -5.69 17.71
C ILE A 371 0.66 -5.12 16.28
N ASN A 372 1.09 -5.91 15.29
CA ASN A 372 1.11 -5.51 13.88
C ASN A 372 -0.28 -5.17 13.36
N ASN A 373 -1.31 -5.94 13.72
CA ASN A 373 -2.68 -5.67 13.29
C ASN A 373 -3.20 -4.34 13.87
N VAL A 374 -2.88 -4.03 15.13
CA VAL A 374 -3.19 -2.72 15.74
C VAL A 374 -2.41 -1.61 15.03
N ALA A 375 -1.11 -1.82 14.81
CA ALA A 375 -0.22 -0.86 14.15
C ALA A 375 -0.62 -0.56 12.69
N GLY A 376 -1.16 -1.53 11.95
CA GLY A 376 -1.65 -1.34 10.59
C GLY A 376 -3.07 -0.76 10.48
N SER A 377 -3.81 -0.71 11.59
CA SER A 377 -5.20 -0.23 11.63
C SER A 377 -5.28 1.30 11.51
N ARG A 378 -6.41 1.83 11.01
CA ARG A 378 -6.62 3.28 10.87
C ARG A 378 -6.68 3.97 12.24
N ASP A 379 -7.38 3.36 13.19
CA ASP A 379 -7.63 3.95 14.50
C ASP A 379 -6.50 3.66 15.51
N GLY A 380 -5.70 2.61 15.26
CA GLY A 380 -4.67 2.14 16.19
C GLY A 380 -3.25 2.57 15.88
N TYR A 381 -2.87 2.91 14.63
CA TYR A 381 -1.45 3.12 14.29
C TYR A 381 -0.77 4.23 15.10
N GLN A 382 -1.44 5.35 15.37
CA GLN A 382 -0.89 6.43 16.18
C GLN A 382 -0.75 6.02 17.65
N ILE A 383 -1.72 5.28 18.18
CA ILE A 383 -1.71 4.78 19.56
C ILE A 383 -0.59 3.75 19.73
N ALA A 384 -0.47 2.82 18.77
CA ALA A 384 0.59 1.84 18.72
C ALA A 384 1.96 2.52 18.65
N TRP A 385 2.12 3.57 17.84
CA TRP A 385 3.38 4.31 17.73
C TRP A 385 3.82 4.88 19.08
N VAL A 386 2.93 5.63 19.75
CA VAL A 386 3.24 6.20 21.08
C VAL A 386 3.55 5.08 22.09
N TRP A 387 2.74 4.02 22.10
CA TRP A 387 2.95 2.87 22.98
C TRP A 387 4.29 2.15 22.75
N ILE A 388 4.71 2.01 21.47
CA ILE A 388 6.01 1.45 21.09
C ILE A 388 7.14 2.31 21.64
N GLN A 389 7.03 3.65 21.51
CA GLN A 389 8.04 4.57 22.01
C GLN A 389 8.18 4.49 23.54
N GLU A 390 7.07 4.52 24.26
CA GLU A 390 7.02 4.46 25.72
C GLU A 390 7.54 3.14 26.29
N ASN A 391 7.36 2.03 25.56
CA ASN A 391 7.71 0.69 26.02
C ASN A 391 8.90 0.08 25.27
N TRP A 392 9.65 0.89 24.51
CA TRP A 392 10.72 0.42 23.63
C TRP A 392 11.74 -0.48 24.34
N SER A 393 12.16 -0.11 25.56
CA SER A 393 13.14 -0.89 26.33
C SER A 393 12.69 -2.33 26.61
N LYS A 394 11.41 -2.52 26.97
CA LYS A 394 10.82 -3.84 27.22
C LYS A 394 10.69 -4.65 25.93
N LEU A 395 10.22 -3.99 24.88
CA LEU A 395 10.04 -4.60 23.56
C LEU A 395 11.39 -5.05 22.99
N PHE A 396 12.40 -4.18 23.05
CA PHE A 396 13.75 -4.44 22.58
C PHE A 396 14.44 -5.54 23.40
N ALA A 397 14.29 -5.55 24.73
CA ALA A 397 14.82 -6.64 25.56
C ALA A 397 14.23 -8.01 25.18
N ARG A 398 12.96 -8.04 24.74
CA ARG A 398 12.29 -9.28 24.34
C ARG A 398 12.64 -9.71 22.91
N TRP A 399 12.66 -8.78 21.95
CA TRP A 399 12.72 -9.11 20.52
C TRP A 399 13.85 -8.45 19.73
N GLY A 400 14.66 -7.59 20.35
CA GLY A 400 15.72 -6.81 19.67
C GLY A 400 16.82 -7.64 19.02
N MET A 401 16.96 -8.91 19.43
CA MET A 401 17.89 -9.88 18.84
C MET A 401 17.20 -10.91 17.92
N THR A 402 15.87 -10.87 17.83
CA THR A 402 15.11 -11.79 16.97
C THR A 402 14.95 -11.20 15.57
N VAL A 403 15.02 -12.07 14.55
CA VAL A 403 14.71 -11.70 13.17
C VAL A 403 13.19 -11.80 12.99
N SER A 404 12.56 -10.85 12.28
CA SER A 404 11.13 -10.86 11.93
C SER A 404 10.11 -10.57 13.05
N GLY A 405 10.56 -10.02 14.18
CA GLY A 405 9.68 -9.54 15.26
C GLY A 405 9.41 -8.03 15.19
N LEU A 406 10.33 -7.24 15.74
CA LEU A 406 10.20 -5.78 15.85
C LEU A 406 10.36 -5.03 14.53
N ASP A 407 11.07 -5.61 13.57
CA ASP A 407 11.16 -5.05 12.21
C ASP A 407 9.78 -4.92 11.59
N LYS A 408 8.95 -5.96 11.66
CA LYS A 408 7.58 -5.89 11.14
C LYS A 408 6.71 -4.89 11.91
N VAL A 409 6.87 -4.79 13.23
CA VAL A 409 6.15 -3.80 14.05
C VAL A 409 6.49 -2.37 13.61
N ILE A 410 7.78 -2.08 13.41
CA ILE A 410 8.22 -0.77 12.91
C ILE A 410 7.72 -0.54 11.47
N ASP A 411 7.75 -1.54 10.61
CA ASP A 411 7.22 -1.41 9.25
C ASP A 411 5.72 -1.09 9.24
N ASP A 412 4.91 -1.88 9.95
CA ASP A 412 3.45 -1.77 9.93
C ASP A 412 2.97 -0.46 10.57
N VAL A 413 3.59 0.00 11.66
CA VAL A 413 3.23 1.28 12.30
C VAL A 413 3.61 2.49 11.43
N THR A 414 4.72 2.40 10.69
CA THR A 414 5.21 3.51 9.84
C THR A 414 4.63 3.50 8.44
N ASN A 415 3.96 2.42 7.99
CA ASN A 415 3.36 2.34 6.65
C ASN A 415 2.28 3.43 6.41
N ARG A 416 1.68 3.99 7.47
CA ARG A 416 0.68 5.09 7.41
C ARG A 416 1.28 6.49 7.59
N PHE A 417 2.60 6.60 7.70
CA PHE A 417 3.24 7.90 7.90
C PHE A 417 3.43 8.59 6.55
N VAL A 418 2.70 9.68 6.38
CA VAL A 418 2.57 10.42 5.10
C VAL A 418 2.83 11.91 5.27
N THR A 419 3.21 12.36 6.46
CA THR A 419 3.44 13.78 6.79
C THR A 419 4.87 14.03 7.26
N ILE A 420 5.39 15.23 7.01
CA ILE A 420 6.71 15.68 7.48
C ILE A 420 6.82 15.59 9.01
N ARG A 421 5.73 15.85 9.72
CA ARG A 421 5.69 15.72 11.18
C ARG A 421 5.97 14.29 11.62
N GLN A 422 5.26 13.31 11.05
CA GLN A 422 5.46 11.90 11.38
C GLN A 422 6.90 11.45 11.07
N LEU A 423 7.49 11.96 9.98
CA LEU A 423 8.90 11.72 9.65
C LEU A 423 9.83 12.29 10.73
N ASN A 424 9.60 13.53 11.18
CA ASN A 424 10.40 14.16 12.22
C ASN A 424 10.29 13.40 13.55
N ASP A 425 9.08 13.05 13.96
CA ASP A 425 8.82 12.27 15.18
C ASP A 425 9.50 10.89 15.10
N PHE A 426 9.44 10.24 13.93
CA PHE A 426 10.14 8.99 13.65
C PHE A 426 11.67 9.15 13.75
N ASN A 427 12.24 10.20 13.16
CA ASN A 427 13.67 10.44 13.18
C ASN A 427 14.19 10.75 14.59
N ILE A 428 13.45 11.54 15.37
CA ILE A 428 13.79 11.83 16.77
C ILE A 428 13.87 10.52 17.56
N PHE A 429 12.86 9.67 17.43
CA PHE A 429 12.85 8.37 18.11
C PHE A 429 13.97 7.46 17.62
N ALA A 430 14.14 7.30 16.32
CA ALA A 430 15.19 6.47 15.73
C ALA A 430 16.59 6.94 16.18
N ASN A 431 16.84 8.24 16.27
CA ASN A 431 18.12 8.79 16.71
C ASN A 431 18.34 8.67 18.22
N SER A 432 17.26 8.63 19.02
CA SER A 432 17.36 8.39 20.47
C SER A 432 17.81 6.97 20.83
N ILE A 433 17.63 6.01 19.93
CA ILE A 433 18.00 4.61 20.13
C ILE A 433 19.46 4.38 19.71
N ILE A 434 20.32 4.13 20.70
CA ILE A 434 21.74 3.83 20.50
C ILE A 434 21.91 2.44 19.85
N ASP A 435 21.42 1.40 20.52
CA ASP A 435 21.44 0.03 20.00
C ASP A 435 20.10 -0.31 19.35
N LYS A 436 20.14 -0.52 18.03
CA LYS A 436 18.97 -0.88 17.22
C LYS A 436 18.93 -2.39 16.92
N GLY A 437 19.88 -3.19 17.40
CA GLY A 437 19.89 -4.65 17.21
C GLY A 437 19.62 -5.08 15.75
N THR A 438 18.76 -6.09 15.58
CA THR A 438 18.36 -6.60 14.25
C THR A 438 17.47 -5.63 13.45
N VAL A 439 16.89 -4.61 14.09
CA VAL A 439 15.94 -3.69 13.45
C VAL A 439 16.58 -2.45 12.84
N TYR A 440 17.90 -2.27 12.96
CA TYR A 440 18.63 -1.14 12.38
C TYR A 440 18.27 -0.88 10.91
N ARG A 441 18.29 -1.94 10.08
CA ARG A 441 17.97 -1.84 8.65
C ARG A 441 16.52 -1.41 8.43
N GLN A 442 15.60 -1.88 9.25
CA GLN A 442 14.19 -1.54 9.12
C GLN A 442 13.95 -0.05 9.39
N PHE A 443 14.68 0.56 10.35
CA PHE A 443 14.58 2.02 10.55
C PHE A 443 14.96 2.81 9.29
N GLN A 444 15.99 2.37 8.56
CA GLN A 444 16.39 3.00 7.30
C GLN A 444 15.31 2.81 6.22
N LEU A 445 14.80 1.58 6.07
CA LEU A 445 13.75 1.28 5.09
C LEU A 445 12.45 2.03 5.37
N SER A 446 12.05 2.14 6.65
CA SER A 446 10.89 2.92 7.07
C SER A 446 11.10 4.41 6.77
N GLN A 447 12.28 4.97 7.06
CA GLN A 447 12.59 6.36 6.71
C GLN A 447 12.44 6.63 5.20
N ASP A 448 13.00 5.76 4.35
CA ASP A 448 12.89 5.86 2.89
C ASP A 448 11.44 5.75 2.42
N LYS A 449 10.65 4.83 3.00
CA LYS A 449 9.22 4.69 2.71
C LYS A 449 8.42 5.93 3.09
N ILE A 450 8.68 6.50 4.26
CA ILE A 450 8.01 7.73 4.73
C ILE A 450 8.34 8.90 3.79
N ASN A 451 9.62 9.08 3.42
CA ASN A 451 10.05 10.09 2.47
C ASN A 451 9.36 9.93 1.10
N ALA A 452 9.29 8.70 0.58
CA ALA A 452 8.58 8.41 -0.65
C ALA A 452 7.07 8.70 -0.54
N ALA A 453 6.44 8.36 0.58
CA ALA A 453 5.02 8.62 0.81
C ALA A 453 4.71 10.12 0.87
N ILE A 454 5.50 10.91 1.61
CA ILE A 454 5.40 12.38 1.67
C ILE A 454 5.56 12.97 0.27
N THR A 455 6.56 12.50 -0.47
CA THR A 455 6.87 12.98 -1.82
C THR A 455 5.72 12.70 -2.79
N TRP A 456 5.08 11.53 -2.66
CA TRP A 456 3.93 11.14 -3.46
C TRP A 456 2.67 11.95 -3.13
N SER A 457 2.43 12.24 -1.85
CA SER A 457 1.25 12.99 -1.40
C SER A 457 1.35 14.50 -1.67
N ARG A 458 2.50 15.01 -2.13
CA ARG A 458 2.66 16.43 -2.45
C ARG A 458 1.77 16.82 -3.63
N PRO A 459 0.86 17.81 -3.46
CA PRO A 459 0.02 18.25 -4.56
C PRO A 459 0.88 18.82 -5.68
N TYR A 460 0.72 18.28 -6.89
CA TYR A 460 1.27 18.87 -8.11
C TYR A 460 0.35 20.02 -8.51
N LEU A 461 0.62 21.22 -8.02
CA LEU A 461 -0.05 22.42 -8.51
C LEU A 461 0.45 22.70 -9.93
N ASN A 462 -0.37 22.31 -10.91
CA ASN A 462 -0.16 22.72 -12.29
C ASN A 462 -0.63 24.17 -12.40
N VAL A 463 0.26 25.12 -12.10
CA VAL A 463 -0.07 26.54 -12.16
C VAL A 463 -0.24 26.93 -13.62
N THR A 464 -1.50 26.93 -14.05
CA THR A 464 -1.91 27.41 -15.36
C THR A 464 -2.21 28.91 -15.21
N ASP A 465 -1.24 29.72 -15.62
CA ASP A 465 -1.29 31.18 -15.83
C ASP A 465 -1.67 32.09 -14.64
N ASN A 466 -0.87 33.17 -14.47
CA ASN A 466 -0.95 34.25 -13.46
C ASN A 466 -0.50 33.92 -12.02
N VAL A 467 0.84 33.80 -11.86
CA VAL A 467 1.56 33.92 -10.58
C VAL A 467 1.86 35.39 -10.29
N ASP A 468 0.86 36.18 -9.91
CA ASP A 468 1.16 37.50 -9.33
C ASP A 468 1.03 37.54 -7.81
N HIS A 469 0.28 36.60 -7.20
CA HIS A 469 0.23 36.50 -5.75
C HIS A 469 0.30 35.03 -5.33
N SER A 470 1.50 34.58 -4.95
CA SER A 470 1.77 33.29 -4.27
C SER A 470 1.11 33.21 -2.90
N VAL A 471 -0.13 33.65 -2.75
CA VAL A 471 -0.83 33.86 -1.49
C VAL A 471 -2.20 33.22 -1.61
N PHE A 472 -2.57 32.40 -0.64
CA PHE A 472 -3.92 31.84 -0.52
C PHE A 472 -4.56 32.30 0.78
N ASP A 473 -5.88 32.46 0.76
CA ASP A 473 -6.69 32.81 1.91
C ASP A 473 -7.84 31.81 2.02
N GLY A 474 -8.26 31.48 3.24
CA GLY A 474 -9.33 30.51 3.47
C GLY A 474 -9.96 30.63 4.85
N GLN A 475 -11.01 29.85 5.05
CA GLN A 475 -11.73 29.75 6.31
C GLN A 475 -11.92 28.28 6.65
N VAL A 476 -11.65 27.89 7.89
CA VAL A 476 -11.91 26.55 8.41
C VAL A 476 -12.82 26.63 9.63
N CYS A 477 -13.84 25.78 9.67
CA CYS A 477 -14.72 25.62 10.83
C CYS A 477 -14.41 24.30 11.53
N ILE A 478 -13.88 24.40 12.75
CA ILE A 478 -13.47 23.26 13.58
C ILE A 478 -14.59 22.97 14.58
N HIS A 479 -15.15 21.76 14.50
CA HIS A 479 -16.17 21.27 15.42
C HIS A 479 -15.49 20.51 16.56
N ILE A 480 -15.71 20.92 17.80
CA ILE A 480 -14.97 20.43 18.96
C ILE A 480 -15.93 19.85 19.99
N ASN A 481 -15.71 18.59 20.36
CA ASN A 481 -16.40 17.92 21.46
C ASN A 481 -15.44 17.80 22.65
N ILE A 482 -15.79 18.40 23.78
CA ILE A 482 -14.94 18.42 24.97
C ILE A 482 -15.07 17.10 25.75
N THR A 483 -14.04 16.27 25.68
CA THR A 483 -13.99 14.97 26.37
C THR A 483 -13.44 15.07 27.80
N ASN A 484 -12.68 16.13 28.10
CA ASN A 484 -12.15 16.47 29.43
C ASN A 484 -12.24 17.98 29.63
N ALA A 485 -12.58 18.43 30.84
CA ALA A 485 -12.71 19.86 31.11
C ALA A 485 -11.38 20.60 30.85
N THR A 486 -11.42 21.68 30.07
CA THR A 486 -10.23 22.42 29.63
C THR A 486 -10.52 23.91 29.47
N ASP A 487 -9.52 24.75 29.73
CA ASP A 487 -9.51 26.21 29.50
C ASP A 487 -8.82 26.59 28.18
N ARG A 488 -8.25 25.61 27.46
CA ARG A 488 -7.45 25.86 26.26
C ARG A 488 -7.64 24.79 25.20
N ILE A 489 -7.42 25.19 23.95
CA ILE A 489 -7.33 24.32 22.80
C ILE A 489 -5.97 24.54 22.16
N ILE A 490 -5.27 23.46 21.84
CA ILE A 490 -3.95 23.51 21.20
C ILE A 490 -4.12 22.92 19.81
N LEU A 491 -3.86 23.74 18.79
CA LEU A 491 -3.86 23.39 17.38
C LEU A 491 -2.43 23.36 16.87
N HIS A 492 -2.22 22.64 15.77
CA HIS A 492 -0.98 22.79 15.01
C HIS A 492 -1.15 23.87 13.94
N LYS A 493 -0.14 24.72 13.79
CA LYS A 493 -0.11 25.81 12.81
C LYS A 493 1.30 25.89 12.24
N ARG A 494 1.45 25.74 10.93
CA ARG A 494 2.72 25.92 10.22
C ARG A 494 2.45 26.66 8.92
N SER A 495 3.31 27.62 8.56
CA SER A 495 3.27 28.36 7.28
C SER A 495 1.97 29.10 6.91
N ILE A 496 0.98 29.12 7.80
CA ILE A 496 -0.26 29.91 7.68
C ILE A 496 -0.32 30.98 8.77
N ILE A 497 -0.90 32.13 8.45
CA ILE A 497 -1.19 33.23 9.36
C ILE A 497 -2.68 33.19 9.65
N ILE A 498 -3.06 32.88 10.90
CA ILE A 498 -4.44 32.99 11.35
C ILE A 498 -4.76 34.48 11.51
N ARG A 499 -5.79 34.96 10.80
CA ARG A 499 -6.28 36.35 10.83
C ARG A 499 -7.48 36.45 11.78
N GLU A 500 -7.63 37.57 12.45
CA GLU A 500 -8.88 37.91 13.16
C GLU A 500 -9.99 38.30 12.16
N PRO A 501 -11.27 37.94 12.36
CA PRO A 501 -11.88 37.44 13.60
C PRO A 501 -11.93 35.92 13.67
N ILE A 502 -11.63 35.39 14.86
CA ILE A 502 -11.95 34.01 15.25
C ILE A 502 -13.38 34.03 15.80
N GLU A 503 -14.31 33.40 15.10
CA GLU A 503 -15.69 33.31 15.57
C GLU A 503 -15.90 32.04 16.38
N ASN A 504 -16.39 32.20 17.60
CA ASN A 504 -16.87 31.12 18.44
C ASN A 504 -18.39 31.24 18.60
N THR A 505 -19.11 30.16 18.35
CA THR A 505 -20.58 30.10 18.52
C THR A 505 -21.04 29.58 19.89
N GLY A 506 -20.11 29.31 20.82
CA GLY A 506 -20.40 28.93 22.21
C GLY A 506 -20.40 30.11 23.20
N GLU A 507 -20.96 29.92 24.41
CA GLU A 507 -21.02 30.92 25.51
C GLU A 507 -19.65 31.32 26.11
N VAL A 508 -18.56 31.05 25.41
CA VAL A 508 -17.17 31.13 25.91
C VAL A 508 -16.38 32.06 24.99
N SER A 509 -15.65 33.01 25.58
CA SER A 509 -14.85 33.98 24.82
C SER A 509 -13.38 33.58 24.78
N ILE A 510 -12.68 33.92 23.69
CA ILE A 510 -11.24 33.71 23.56
C ILE A 510 -10.52 34.89 24.22
N VAL A 511 -9.60 34.60 25.12
CA VAL A 511 -8.82 35.61 25.87
C VAL A 511 -7.48 35.88 25.20
N GLU A 512 -6.80 34.81 24.80
CA GLU A 512 -5.44 34.91 24.28
C GLU A 512 -5.21 33.83 23.22
N THR A 513 -4.39 34.16 22.23
CA THR A 513 -3.82 33.16 21.34
C THR A 513 -2.31 33.27 21.33
N THR A 514 -1.61 32.16 21.53
CA THR A 514 -0.14 32.10 21.52
C THR A 514 0.33 31.13 20.45
N PHE A 515 1.50 31.40 19.88
CA PHE A 515 2.12 30.51 18.91
C PHE A 515 3.54 30.15 19.36
N ASN A 516 3.77 28.85 19.61
CA ASN A 516 5.10 28.32 19.85
C ASN A 516 5.70 27.87 18.51
N GLN A 517 6.66 28.66 18.01
CA GLN A 517 7.29 28.45 16.72
C GLN A 517 8.19 27.20 16.67
N ASP A 518 8.78 26.79 17.81
CA ASP A 518 9.64 25.60 17.86
C ASP A 518 8.86 24.29 17.75
N ARG A 519 7.57 24.33 18.13
CA ARG A 519 6.68 23.15 18.16
C ARG A 519 5.51 23.26 17.18
N ASP A 520 5.42 24.35 16.43
CA ASP A 520 4.28 24.68 15.57
C ASP A 520 2.93 24.58 16.30
N LEU A 521 2.88 24.99 17.57
CA LEU A 521 1.66 24.90 18.41
C LEU A 521 1.00 26.26 18.53
N TYR A 522 -0.24 26.36 18.03
CA TYR A 522 -1.11 27.50 18.23
C TYR A 522 -2.10 27.20 19.36
N THR A 523 -1.95 27.88 20.49
CA THR A 523 -2.81 27.70 21.66
C THR A 523 -3.84 28.81 21.71
N ILE A 524 -5.10 28.43 21.89
CA ILE A 524 -6.24 29.31 22.09
C ILE A 524 -6.68 29.13 23.55
N ILE A 525 -6.69 30.21 24.32
CA ILE A 525 -7.07 30.23 25.73
C ILE A 525 -8.44 30.88 25.86
N PHE A 526 -9.34 30.24 26.61
CA PHE A 526 -10.69 30.71 26.86
C PHE A 526 -10.82 31.46 28.19
N ASP A 527 -11.88 32.25 28.31
CA ASP A 527 -12.21 33.05 29.50
C ASP A 527 -12.59 32.21 30.73
N ARG A 528 -12.93 30.93 30.52
CA ARG A 528 -13.31 29.99 31.57
C ARG A 528 -13.01 28.55 31.17
N ILE A 529 -13.03 27.66 32.16
CA ILE A 529 -12.96 26.21 31.94
C ILE A 529 -14.26 25.75 31.27
N ILE A 530 -14.13 25.05 30.14
CA ILE A 530 -15.24 24.46 29.40
C ILE A 530 -15.54 23.07 29.98
N PRO A 531 -16.79 22.77 30.38
CA PRO A 531 -17.14 21.48 30.97
C PRO A 531 -17.17 20.32 29.95
N ILE A 532 -17.06 19.10 30.46
CA ILE A 532 -17.22 17.86 29.68
C ILE A 532 -18.56 17.84 28.93
N ASN A 533 -18.56 17.24 27.74
CA ASN A 533 -19.71 17.11 26.83
C ASN A 533 -20.25 18.43 26.26
N THR A 534 -19.48 19.52 26.35
CA THR A 534 -19.79 20.77 25.63
C THR A 534 -19.35 20.67 24.17
N GLN A 535 -20.15 21.20 23.25
CA GLN A 535 -19.81 21.34 21.83
C GLN A 535 -19.50 22.80 21.52
N ILE A 536 -18.41 23.02 20.78
CA ILE A 536 -17.95 24.35 20.38
C ILE A 536 -17.59 24.32 18.90
N ASN A 537 -18.01 25.32 18.14
CA ASN A 537 -17.52 25.53 16.77
C ASN A 537 -16.61 26.75 16.73
N LEU A 538 -15.41 26.53 16.21
CA LEU A 538 -14.35 27.52 16.10
C LEU A 538 -14.08 27.80 14.62
N THR A 539 -14.34 29.01 14.18
CA THR A 539 -14.05 29.44 12.81
C THR A 539 -12.75 30.22 12.76
N LEU A 540 -11.78 29.73 11.98
CA LEU A 540 -10.47 30.35 11.80
C LEU A 540 -10.34 30.84 10.35
N ASN A 541 -10.09 32.13 10.19
CA ASN A 541 -9.67 32.70 8.91
C ASN A 541 -8.14 32.62 8.82
N TYR A 542 -7.60 32.20 7.69
CA TYR A 542 -6.16 32.08 7.51
C TYR A 542 -5.67 32.63 6.16
N ARG A 543 -4.41 33.06 6.15
CA ARG A 543 -3.62 33.42 4.97
C ARG A 543 -2.37 32.57 4.92
N GLY A 544 -2.12 31.87 3.82
CA GLY A 544 -0.83 31.22 3.56
C GLY A 544 -0.10 31.90 2.40
N GLN A 545 1.21 31.66 2.32
CA GLN A 545 2.01 32.00 1.14
C GLN A 545 2.58 30.70 0.56
N LEU A 546 2.32 30.45 -0.72
CA LEU A 546 2.93 29.37 -1.48
C LEU A 546 4.44 29.63 -1.54
N SER A 547 5.19 28.96 -0.67
CA SER A 547 6.65 28.95 -0.72
C SER A 547 7.12 27.88 -1.70
N ASN A 548 8.39 27.90 -2.13
CA ASN A 548 8.99 26.84 -2.96
C ASN A 548 8.91 25.46 -2.27
N GLU A 549 8.76 25.46 -0.94
CA GLU A 549 8.25 24.34 -0.16
C GLU A 549 6.73 24.55 -0.05
N VAL A 550 5.95 23.91 -0.92
CA VAL A 550 4.48 23.97 -0.91
C VAL A 550 3.95 23.16 0.29
N ASP A 551 4.26 23.64 1.48
CA ASP A 551 3.73 23.23 2.78
C ASP A 551 2.80 24.36 3.22
N GLY A 552 1.59 24.37 2.66
CA GLY A 552 0.49 25.26 3.02
C GLY A 552 -0.50 24.60 3.93
#